data_AF-A0A7W6CH59-F1
#
_entry.id   AF-A0A7W6CH59-F1
#
_cell.length_a   1.000
_cell.length_b   1.000
_cell.length_c   1.000
_cell.angle_alpha   90.00
_cell.angle_beta   90.00
_cell.angle_gamma   90.00
#
_symmetry.space_group_name_H-M   'P 1'
#
loop_
_entity.id
_entity.type
_entity.pdbx_description
1 polymer ?
#
loop_
_entity_poly.entity_id
_entity_poly.type
_entity_poly.pdbx_seq_one_letter_code
_entity_poly.pdbx_strand_id
1 'polypeptide(L)' 'MTSRLERAVTDLMQHEMEQFAEWCSKQWTITPEVFKSDNVFDTKPEGYREGYNAALEGLPIALEQYLESRS' A
#
# COMPACT_ATOMS: atom_id res chain seq x y z
N MET A 1 -20.25 23.93 -5.80
CA MET A 1 -19.16 24.58 -5.06
C MET A 1 -18.77 23.66 -3.93
N THR A 2 -17.64 22.96 -4.04
CA THR A 2 -17.07 22.17 -2.94
C THR A 2 -16.65 23.13 -1.83
N SER A 3 -17.09 22.89 -0.60
CA SER A 3 -16.79 23.76 0.54
C SER A 3 -15.29 23.79 0.83
N ARG A 4 -14.79 24.87 1.47
CA ARG A 4 -13.38 24.95 1.90
C ARG A 4 -12.96 23.75 2.77
N LEU A 5 -13.90 23.23 3.56
CA LEU A 5 -13.67 22.05 4.39
C LEU A 5 -13.51 20.78 3.54
N GLU A 6 -14.38 20.58 2.55
CA GLU A 6 -14.29 19.42 1.64
C GLU A 6 -12.96 19.43 0.88
N ARG A 7 -12.48 20.62 0.47
CA ARG A 7 -11.15 20.75 -0.15
C ARG A 7 -10.02 20.38 0.81
N ALA A 8 -10.04 20.94 2.02
CA ALA A 8 -9.01 20.64 3.03
C ALA A 8 -8.98 19.15 3.42
N VAL A 9 -10.15 18.50 3.51
CA VAL A 9 -10.24 17.05 3.76
C VAL A 9 -9.70 16.26 2.56
N THR A 10 -10.01 16.68 1.33
CA THR A 10 -9.49 16.04 0.12
C THR A 10 -7.96 16.12 0.06
N ASP A 11 -7.40 17.31 0.34
CA ASP A 11 -5.96 17.54 0.32
C ASP A 11 -5.24 16.72 1.41
N LEU A 12 -5.84 16.61 2.60
CA LEU A 12 -5.31 15.78 3.69
C LEU A 12 -5.34 14.29 3.32
N MET A 13 -6.47 13.78 2.83
CA MET A 13 -6.58 12.38 2.42
C MET A 13 -5.62 12.04 1.29
N GLN A 14 -5.44 12.96 0.35
CA GLN A 14 -4.43 12.84 -0.68
C GLN A 14 -3.03 12.66 -0.08
N HIS A 15 -2.63 13.56 0.82
CA HIS A 15 -1.30 13.53 1.42
C HIS A 15 -1.06 12.20 2.16
N GLU A 16 -2.02 11.76 2.97
CA GLU A 16 -1.91 10.49 3.70
C GLU A 16 -1.83 9.28 2.75
N MET A 17 -2.55 9.29 1.62
CA MET A 17 -2.45 8.25 0.59
C MET A 17 -1.09 8.22 -0.10
N GLU A 18 -0.51 9.38 -0.41
CA GLU A 18 0.84 9.49 -1.00
C GLU A 18 1.91 8.96 -0.03
N GLN A 19 1.79 9.29 1.26
CA GLN A 19 2.72 8.80 2.29
C GLN A 19 2.57 7.29 2.51
N PHE A 20 1.34 6.78 2.47
CA PHE A 20 1.07 5.36 2.54
C PHE A 20 1.65 4.61 1.34
N ALA A 21 1.48 5.13 0.13
CA ALA A 21 2.06 4.59 -1.10
C ALA A 21 3.59 4.47 -1.01
N GLU A 22 4.24 5.55 -0.58
CA GLU A 22 5.68 5.58 -0.41
C GLU A 22 6.16 4.58 0.66
N TRP A 23 5.46 4.50 1.79
CA TRP A 23 5.76 3.52 2.82
C TRP A 23 5.63 2.09 2.30
N CYS A 24 4.56 1.80 1.57
CA CYS A 24 4.33 0.48 0.98
C CYS A 24 5.47 0.05 0.05
N SER A 25 5.94 0.96 -0.81
CA SER A 25 7.07 0.70 -1.71
C SER A 25 8.38 0.37 -0.98
N LYS A 26 8.56 0.88 0.24
CA LYS A 26 9.81 0.74 1.02
C LYS A 26 9.78 -0.40 2.03
N GLN A 27 8.60 -0.71 2.58
CA GLN A 27 8.46 -1.56 3.77
C GLN A 27 7.52 -2.75 3.55
N TRP A 28 6.59 -2.67 2.60
CA TRP A 28 5.62 -3.75 2.41
C TRP A 28 6.19 -4.90 1.60
N THR A 29 7.34 -4.77 0.94
CA THR A 29 7.98 -5.87 0.22
C THR A 29 8.79 -6.74 1.18
N ILE A 30 8.27 -7.92 1.56
CA ILE A 30 9.12 -8.99 2.09
C ILE A 30 10.07 -9.36 0.96
N THR A 31 11.35 -9.01 1.09
CA THR A 31 12.33 -9.34 0.06
C THR A 31 12.55 -10.86 0.03
N PRO A 32 12.96 -11.44 -1.12
CA PRO A 32 13.26 -12.87 -1.21
C PRO A 32 14.30 -13.35 -0.18
N GLU A 33 15.16 -12.46 0.28
CA GLU A 33 16.15 -12.70 1.33
C GLU A 33 15.50 -12.82 2.71
N VAL A 34 14.58 -11.90 3.06
CA VAL A 34 13.81 -11.93 4.32
C VAL A 34 12.90 -13.16 4.37
N PHE A 35 12.30 -13.53 3.24
CA PHE A 35 11.49 -14.74 3.13
C PHE A 35 12.27 -16.03 3.40
N LYS A 36 13.56 -16.08 3.02
CA LYS A 36 14.41 -17.26 3.20
C LYS A 36 15.06 -17.32 4.58
N SER A 37 15.33 -16.17 5.20
CA SER A 37 16.01 -16.10 6.49
C SER A 37 15.06 -16.30 7.66
N ASP A 38 13.80 -15.96 7.48
CA ASP A 38 12.83 -15.87 8.56
C ASP A 38 11.56 -16.58 8.08
N ASN A 39 11.06 -17.55 8.84
CA ASN A 39 9.79 -18.23 8.56
C ASN A 39 8.63 -17.26 8.93
N VAL A 40 8.62 -16.08 8.31
CA VAL A 40 7.73 -14.94 8.61
C VAL A 40 6.26 -15.34 8.57
N PHE A 41 5.95 -16.36 7.78
CA PHE A 41 4.60 -16.90 7.59
C PHE A 41 4.23 -18.07 8.50
N ASP A 42 5.19 -18.77 9.11
CA ASP A 42 4.90 -19.94 9.96
C ASP A 42 4.23 -19.57 11.28
N THR A 43 4.45 -18.33 11.75
CA THR A 43 3.79 -17.79 12.94
C THR A 43 2.46 -17.13 12.63
N LYS A 44 2.04 -17.11 11.35
CA LYS A 44 0.82 -16.41 10.90
C LYS A 44 -0.32 -17.40 10.68
N PRO A 45 -1.57 -16.92 10.79
CA PRO A 45 -2.74 -17.76 10.52
C PRO A 45 -2.74 -18.30 9.09
N GLU A 46 -3.38 -19.45 8.91
CA GLU A 46 -3.65 -20.02 7.59
C GLU A 46 -4.39 -18.99 6.70
N GLY A 47 -3.99 -18.87 5.44
CA GLY A 47 -4.52 -17.86 4.51
C GLY A 47 -3.82 -16.49 4.54
N TYR A 48 -2.96 -16.22 5.54
CA TYR A 48 -2.26 -14.94 5.64
C TYR A 48 -1.31 -14.70 4.45
N ARG A 49 -0.64 -15.75 3.97
CA ARG A 49 0.28 -15.69 2.84
C ARG A 49 -0.46 -15.33 1.54
N GLU A 50 -1.59 -15.99 1.30
CA GLU A 50 -2.43 -15.77 0.13
C GLU A 50 -3.00 -14.34 0.14
N GLY A 51 -3.51 -13.88 1.28
CA GLY A 51 -4.01 -12.51 1.43
C GLY A 51 -2.93 -11.45 1.28
N TYR A 52 -1.73 -11.71 1.83
CA TYR A 52 -0.59 -10.82 1.69
C TYR A 52 -0.10 -10.72 0.24
N ASN A 53 0.02 -11.84 -0.47
CA ASN A 53 0.41 -11.86 -1.89
C ASN A 53 -0.64 -11.18 -2.78
N ALA A 54 -1.93 -11.44 -2.55
CA ALA A 54 -3.02 -10.79 -3.29
C ALA A 54 -3.04 -9.27 -3.07
N ALA A 55 -2.77 -8.81 -1.84
CA ALA A 55 -2.62 -7.38 -1.55
C ALA A 55 -1.41 -6.78 -2.28
N LEU A 56 -0.28 -7.50 -2.33
CA LEU A 56 0.92 -7.08 -3.06
C LEU A 56 0.75 -7.03 -4.57
N GLU A 57 -0.09 -7.88 -5.17
CA GLU A 57 -0.38 -7.84 -6.61
C GLU A 57 -1.26 -6.63 -6.99
N GLY A 58 -2.22 -6.28 -6.15
CA GLY A 58 -3.13 -5.15 -6.39
C GLY A 58 -2.55 -3.77 -6.07
N LEU A 59 -1.60 -3.71 -5.13
CA LEU A 59 -1.04 -2.45 -4.65
C LEU A 59 -0.35 -1.61 -5.76
N PRO A 60 0.55 -2.19 -6.59
CA PRO A 60 1.23 -1.44 -7.63
C PRO A 60 0.25 -0.83 -8.63
N ILE A 61 -0.78 -1.58 -9.05
CA ILE A 61 -1.80 -1.11 -10.00
C ILE A 61 -2.61 0.04 -9.39
N ALA A 62 -2.99 -0.06 -8.11
CA ALA A 62 -3.70 1.00 -7.41
C ALA A 62 -2.84 2.27 -7.27
N LEU A 63 -1.53 2.11 -7.04
CA LEU A 63 -0.58 3.22 -6.95
C LEU A 63 -0.31 3.87 -8.30
N GLU A 64 -0.14 3.08 -9.35
CA GLU A 64 0.02 3.58 -10.73
C GLU A 64 -1.21 4.36 -11.17
N GLN A 65 -2.43 3.82 -10.99
CA GLN A 65 -3.66 4.53 -11.33
C GLN A 65 -3.83 5.84 -10.56
N TYR A 66 -3.45 5.84 -9.27
CA TYR A 66 -3.49 7.05 -8.47
C TYR A 66 -2.51 8.11 -8.99
N LEU A 67 -1.27 7.73 -9.31
CA LEU A 67 -0.25 8.62 -9.83
C LEU A 67 -0.56 9.11 -11.25
N GLU A 68 -1.11 8.27 -12.12
CA GLU A 68 -1.55 8.65 -13.48
C GLU A 68 -2.74 9.60 -13.46
N SER A 69 -3.67 9.47 -12.50
CA SER A 69 -4.79 10.41 -12.36
C SER A 69 -4.35 11.84 -11.96
N ARG A 70 -3.06 12.03 -11.67
CA ARG A 70 -2.45 13.29 -11.23
C ARG A 70 -1.61 13.98 -12.31
N SER A 71 -1.26 13.29 -13.40
CA SER A 71 -0.47 13.83 -14.53
C SER A 71 -1.35 14.43 -15.61
#